data_AF-A0AAW9EAN2-F1
#
_entry.id   AF-A0AAW9EAN2-F1
#
_cell.length_a   1.000
_cell.length_b   1.000
_cell.length_c   1.000
_cell.angle_alpha   90.00
_cell.angle_beta   90.00
_cell.angle_gamma   90.00
#
_symmetry.space_group_name_H-M   'P 1'
#
loop_
_entity.id
_entity.type
_entity.pdbx_description
1 polymer ?
#
loop_
_entity_poly.entity_id
_entity_poly.type
_entity_poly.pdbx_seq_one_letter_code
_entity_poly.pdbx_strand_id
1 'polypeptide(L)'
;AQEPKILQVLPLPPGDDEELKEKSWDYLYEPDTKTLLDTLLRRYIESQVYQSVVENLASEQAARMVAMKAATDNGGNLIKELQLVYNKA
;
A
#
# COMPACT_ATOMS: atom_id res chain seq x y z
N ALA A 1 -1.88 -2.04 12.68
CA ALA A 1 -2.75 -2.96 11.91
C ALA A 1 -2.69 -2.55 10.45
N GLN A 2 -2.94 -3.44 9.50
CA GLN A 2 -3.09 -3.05 8.10
C GLN A 2 -4.43 -2.32 7.93
N GLU A 3 -4.42 -1.12 7.35
CA GLU A 3 -5.62 -0.31 7.12
C GLU A 3 -5.89 -0.19 5.62
N PRO A 4 -7.11 -0.51 5.14
CA PRO A 4 -7.45 -0.35 3.73
C PRO A 4 -7.53 1.15 3.39
N LYS A 5 -6.74 1.59 2.42
CA LYS A 5 -6.73 2.96 1.92
C LYS A 5 -7.13 3.01 0.45
N ILE A 6 -7.98 3.97 0.10
CA ILE A 6 -8.36 4.26 -1.28
C ILE A 6 -7.71 5.59 -1.65
N LEU A 7 -6.83 5.57 -2.64
CA LEU A 7 -6.12 6.75 -3.14
C LEU A 7 -6.66 7.12 -4.52
N GLN A 8 -7.01 8.39 -4.69
CA GLN A 8 -7.37 8.94 -5.99
C GLN A 8 -6.09 9.24 -6.77
N VAL A 9 -5.84 8.51 -7.85
CA VAL A 9 -4.68 8.73 -8.72
C VAL A 9 -5.01 9.75 -9.82
N LEU A 10 -6.21 9.65 -10.41
CA LEU A 10 -6.72 10.58 -11.40
C LEU A 10 -8.23 10.80 -11.21
N PRO A 11 -8.75 12.01 -11.52
CA PRO A 11 -8.01 13.25 -11.81
C PRO A 11 -7.16 13.69 -10.60
N LEU A 12 -6.05 14.38 -10.84
CA LEU A 12 -5.18 14.82 -9.75
C LEU A 12 -5.95 15.79 -8.83
N PRO A 13 -5.91 15.60 -7.50
CA PRO A 13 -6.46 16.57 -6.58
C PRO A 13 -5.70 17.90 -6.71
N PRO A 14 -6.35 19.04 -6.47
CA PRO A 14 -5.66 20.32 -6.46
C PRO A 14 -4.55 20.30 -5.40
N GLY A 15 -3.37 20.84 -5.75
CA GLY A 15 -2.28 20.98 -4.81
C GLY A 15 -2.61 21.99 -3.72
N ASP A 16 -2.28 21.64 -2.47
CA ASP A 16 -2.53 22.46 -1.29
C ASP A 16 -1.47 23.54 -1.06
N ASP A 17 -0.38 23.55 -1.84
CA ASP A 17 0.71 24.51 -1.70
C ASP A 17 0.36 25.88 -2.27
N GLU A 18 0.08 26.85 -1.39
CA GLU A 18 -0.13 28.26 -1.75
C GLU A 18 1.14 28.90 -2.33
N GLU A 19 2.35 28.52 -1.86
CA GLU A 19 3.62 29.06 -2.37
C GLU A 19 3.89 28.70 -3.84
N LEU A 20 3.42 27.53 -4.31
CA LEU A 20 3.56 27.12 -5.70
C LEU A 20 2.59 27.87 -6.62
N LYS A 21 1.46 28.38 -6.09
CA LYS A 21 0.49 29.15 -6.87
C LYS A 21 0.99 30.55 -7.20
N GLU A 22 1.86 31.13 -6.36
CA GLU A 22 2.40 32.49 -6.56
C GLU A 22 3.65 32.54 -7.46
N LYS A 23 4.33 31.41 -7.68
CA LYS A 23 5.56 31.35 -8.49
C LYS A 23 5.30 30.74 -9.87
N SER A 24 4.96 31.58 -10.85
CA SER A 24 4.96 31.18 -12.26
C SER A 24 6.37 31.35 -12.86
N TRP A 25 7.21 30.35 -12.73
CA TRP A 25 8.42 30.27 -13.57
C TRP A 25 8.07 29.58 -14.88
N ASP A 26 8.22 30.30 -15.99
CA ASP A 26 8.03 29.75 -17.32
C ASP A 26 9.33 29.03 -17.73
N TYR A 27 9.31 27.70 -17.66
CA TYR A 27 10.46 26.88 -18.03
C TYR A 27 10.51 26.71 -19.55
N LEU A 28 11.70 26.83 -20.14
CA LEU A 28 11.90 26.39 -21.53
C LEU A 28 11.99 24.86 -21.54
N TYR A 29 10.96 24.21 -22.05
CA TYR A 29 10.90 22.76 -22.18
C TYR A 29 11.46 22.31 -23.53
N GLU A 30 12.30 21.26 -23.51
CA GLU A 30 12.66 20.48 -24.70
C GLU A 30 12.19 19.04 -24.45
N PRO A 31 11.35 18.41 -25.31
CA PRO A 31 10.89 18.82 -26.63
C PRO A 31 9.75 19.86 -26.64
N ASP A 32 8.57 19.53 -26.11
CA ASP A 32 7.46 20.46 -25.90
C ASP A 32 6.70 20.07 -24.64
N THR A 33 6.01 21.04 -24.02
CA THR A 33 5.34 20.84 -22.72
C THR A 33 4.32 19.72 -22.74
N LYS A 34 3.58 19.54 -23.84
CA LYS A 34 2.53 18.52 -23.93
C LYS A 34 3.13 17.13 -23.95
N THR A 35 4.17 16.92 -24.76
CA THR A 35 4.87 15.64 -24.86
C THR A 35 5.56 15.27 -23.54
N LEU A 36 6.19 16.24 -22.88
CA LEU A 36 6.80 16.04 -21.58
C LEU A 36 5.75 15.66 -20.52
N LEU A 37 4.64 16.40 -20.46
CA LEU A 37 3.58 16.17 -19.48
C LEU A 37 2.91 14.81 -19.68
N ASP A 38 2.65 14.38 -20.91
CA ASP A 38 2.08 13.05 -21.20
C ASP A 38 3.01 11.93 -20.70
N THR A 39 4.31 12.07 -20.93
CA THR A 39 5.32 11.13 -20.44
C THR A 39 5.37 11.12 -18.91
N LEU A 40 5.38 12.29 -18.27
CA LEU A 40 5.43 12.41 -16.82
C LEU A 40 4.17 11.84 -16.15
N LEU A 41 2.98 12.14 -16.68
CA LEU A 41 1.72 11.61 -16.17
C LEU A 41 1.69 10.08 -16.23
N ARG A 42 2.16 9.50 -17.33
CA ARG A 42 2.27 8.04 -17.43
C ARG A 42 3.22 7.46 -16.38
N ARG A 43 4.41 8.04 -16.23
CA ARG A 43 5.37 7.60 -15.20
C ARG A 43 4.85 7.76 -13.79
N TYR A 44 4.11 8.82 -13.52
CA TYR A 44 3.46 9.06 -12.24
C TYR A 44 2.47 7.93 -11.91
N ILE A 45 1.57 7.59 -12.83
CA ILE A 45 0.59 6.50 -12.63
C ILE A 45 1.31 5.16 -12.43
N GLU A 46 2.30 4.85 -13.26
CA GLU A 46 3.11 3.63 -13.14
C GLU A 46 3.75 3.54 -11.75
N SER A 47 4.33 4.65 -11.26
CA SER A 47 4.95 4.71 -9.93
C SER A 47 3.95 4.55 -8.80
N GLN A 48 2.79 5.20 -8.87
CA GLN A 48 1.75 5.12 -7.84
C GLN A 48 1.19 3.70 -7.70
N VAL A 49 0.93 3.04 -8.83
CA VAL A 49 0.47 1.65 -8.85
C VAL A 49 1.55 0.72 -8.32
N TYR A 50 2.80 0.89 -8.75
CA TYR A 50 3.91 0.08 -8.28
C TYR A 50 4.09 0.18 -6.76
N GLN A 51 4.11 1.40 -6.21
CA GLN A 51 4.18 1.61 -4.76
C GLN A 51 3.03 0.91 -4.03
N SER A 52 1.80 1.07 -4.51
CA SER A 52 0.61 0.45 -3.92
C SER A 52 0.72 -1.07 -3.85
N VAL A 53 1.25 -1.71 -4.91
CA VAL A 53 1.45 -3.16 -4.95
C VAL A 53 2.52 -3.61 -3.95
N VAL A 54 3.64 -2.89 -3.86
CA VAL A 54 4.72 -3.21 -2.91
C VAL A 54 4.25 -3.07 -1.46
N GLU A 55 3.51 -2.01 -1.15
CA GLU A 55 2.91 -1.80 0.17
C GLU A 55 1.87 -2.87 0.52
N ASN A 56 1.06 -3.30 -0.46
CA ASN A 56 0.11 -4.40 -0.29
C ASN A 56 0.81 -5.72 0.05
N LEU A 57 1.90 -6.04 -0.65
CA LEU A 57 2.68 -7.26 -0.40
C LEU A 57 3.29 -7.26 1.01
N ALA A 58 3.85 -6.12 1.45
CA ALA A 58 4.38 -5.99 2.81
C ALA A 58 3.26 -6.16 3.86
N SER A 59 2.09 -5.56 3.60
CA SER A 59 0.90 -5.70 4.44
C SER A 59 0.42 -7.14 4.53
N GLU A 60 0.45 -7.88 3.42
CA GLU A 60 0.09 -9.29 3.35
C GLU A 60 1.03 -10.15 4.21
N GLN A 61 2.34 -9.96 4.10
CA GLN A 61 3.30 -10.74 4.89
C GLN A 61 3.12 -10.50 6.39
N ALA A 62 2.88 -9.25 6.78
CA ALA A 62 2.61 -8.90 8.17
C ALA A 62 1.29 -9.53 8.68
N ALA A 63 0.21 -9.48 7.89
CA ALA A 63 -1.07 -10.10 8.23
C ALA A 63 -0.96 -11.63 8.31
N ARG A 64 -0.24 -12.24 7.36
CA ARG A 64 0.02 -13.69 7.31
C ARG A 64 0.74 -14.17 8.56
N MET A 65 1.77 -13.46 9.00
CA MET A 65 2.51 -13.80 10.21
C MET A 65 1.60 -13.81 11.44
N VAL A 66 0.73 -12.80 11.58
CA VAL A 66 -0.24 -12.72 12.70
C VAL A 66 -1.25 -13.87 12.64
N ALA A 67 -1.81 -14.15 11.45
CA ALA A 67 -2.77 -15.24 11.25
C ALA A 67 -2.15 -16.62 11.54
N MET A 68 -0.92 -16.86 11.11
CA MET A 68 -0.21 -18.13 11.36
C MET A 68 0.15 -18.32 12.82
N LYS A 69 0.52 -17.24 13.53
CA LYS A 69 0.73 -17.28 14.98
C LYS A 69 -0.57 -17.68 15.69
N ALA A 70 -1.69 -17.03 15.35
CA ALA A 70 -2.99 -17.37 15.92
C ALA A 70 -3.40 -18.82 15.61
N ALA A 71 -3.16 -19.32 14.40
CA ALA A 71 -3.42 -20.71 14.04
C ALA A 71 -2.58 -21.69 14.87
N THR A 72 -1.30 -21.38 15.09
CA THR A 72 -0.39 -22.21 15.89
C THR A 72 -0.81 -22.24 17.37
N ASP A 73 -1.14 -21.09 17.93
CA ASP A 73 -1.60 -20.97 19.32
C ASP A 73 -2.93 -21.74 19.52
N ASN A 74 -3.88 -21.61 18.59
CA ASN A 74 -5.15 -22.34 18.61
C ASN A 74 -4.95 -23.85 18.51
N GLY A 75 -4.08 -24.32 17.61
CA GLY A 75 -3.73 -25.74 17.48
C GLY A 75 -3.08 -26.29 18.75
N GLY A 76 -2.16 -25.53 19.36
CA GLY A 76 -1.52 -25.90 20.62
C GLY A 76 -2.51 -26.02 21.79
N ASN A 77 -3.52 -25.14 21.84
CA ASN A 77 -4.59 -25.23 22.84
C ASN A 77 -5.45 -26.48 22.64
N LEU A 78 -5.83 -26.79 21.40
CA LEU A 78 -6.63 -27.99 21.11
C LEU A 78 -5.88 -29.29 21.46
N ILE A 79 -4.57 -29.35 21.19
CA ILE A 79 -3.74 -30.50 21.57
C ILE A 79 -3.74 -30.69 23.09
N LYS A 80 -3.56 -29.61 23.86
CA LYS A 80 -3.59 -29.66 25.33
C LYS A 80 -4.92 -30.16 25.85
N GLU A 81 -6.03 -29.68 25.29
CA GLU A 81 -7.38 -30.13 25.66
C GLU A 81 -7.57 -31.62 25.38
N LEU A 82 -7.22 -32.09 24.18
CA LEU A 82 -7.34 -33.49 23.80
C LEU A 82 -6.46 -34.39 24.67
N GLN A 83 -5.28 -33.93 25.07
CA GLN A 83 -4.38 -34.67 25.95
C GLN A 83 -4.96 -34.81 27.37
N LEU A 84 -5.65 -33.79 27.89
CA LEU A 84 -6.36 -33.90 29.18
C LEU A 84 -7.53 -34.88 29.11
N VAL A 85 -8.26 -34.90 27.99
CA VAL A 85 -9.34 -35.89 27.76
C VAL A 85 -8.77 -37.30 27.69
N TYR A 86 -7.68 -37.51 26.94
CA TYR A 86 -7.02 -38.81 26.81
C TYR A 86 -6.53 -39.34 28.16
N ASN A 87 -5.88 -38.51 28.98
CA ASN A 87 -5.37 -38.92 30.28
C ASN A 87 -6.46 -39.16 31.34
N LYS A 88 -7.69 -38.70 31.10
CA LYS A 88 -8.85 -38.93 31.99
C LYS A 88 -9.64 -40.19 31.63
N ALA A 89 -9.48 -40.71 30.42
CA ALA A 89 -10.05 -41.98 29.97
C ALA A 89 -9.21 -43.16 30.45
#